data_AF-A0A9P1AQ38-F1
#
_entry.id   AF-A0A9P1AQ38-F1
#
_cell.length_a   1.000
_cell.length_b   1.000
_cell.length_c   1.000
_cell.angle_alpha   90.00
_cell.angle_beta   90.00
_cell.angle_gamma   90.00
#
_symmetry.space_group_name_H-M   'P 1'
#
loop_
_entity.id
_entity.type
_entity.pdbx_description
1 polymer ?
#
loop_
_entity_poly.entity_id
_entity_poly.type
_entity_poly.pdbx_seq_one_letter_code
_entity_poly.pdbx_strand_id
1 'polypeptide(L)'
;MMEKPKYELSMCVTTLYGAEPKWLQIIEMIEHYRLQGVEHFYLHIHNATTYDLKIVNEYVRTGELEVHYLYERDQRTDDHWQMVSIADCLMWSRKESKWTIFADLDERILMTEYNGTILDYLREIKDEKIASVKFRQQWMLKTELLPEKYKDEKQFYSISENVASTGHMSSTTEKVNATDASLYLIDGIDRFAWYLKRATKDTLKKASNISTLYGYEFEHEITVTVTSWQRTGFRVYCRYLNKSNKEIGEGEESITYPDYMVNCPKRTGTWKIGISVEKTGEFEALPLVNRMMREPKYELSMCVAPLYGAEPKWLQIIEMIEHFKLQYVRTGELEVHYLYERDQRTDNHWHMVNIADCLIWSRKESKWTIFADLDERILMTEYNGTILDYLREIKDEKIAGIQFRQQWVLKTELLPEKYEGENQIEKWMPAHRWHNSSAIGPSGHTAKCIIDSSKVFRMWVHNVEEYFPGHGYFMKKLTPEEGLVRHYRDQTLGSWGEKWLNSTLRFGPLRLTDYPTKFLGKLTTLVKKRARYVLRSRNHQAESIAVLLKTAYEEYVALHSSKTKESTAYPQVIHVSPHHAINSNDVHATSSVLSSDDTEIQCIQCNHNITFQFKQHNKSNKSIQLQTPIHVQ
;
A
#
# COMPACT_ATOMS: atom_id res chain seq x y z
N MET A 1 -33.56 14.18 11.71
CA MET A 1 -33.40 13.37 10.48
C MET A 1 -32.16 13.86 9.75
N MET A 2 -31.36 12.97 9.16
CA MET A 2 -30.26 13.41 8.30
C MET A 2 -30.83 14.05 7.04
N GLU A 3 -30.34 15.23 6.65
CA GLU A 3 -30.79 15.89 5.42
C GLU A 3 -30.42 15.10 4.15
N LYS A 4 -29.37 14.27 4.22
CA LYS A 4 -29.00 13.33 3.18
C LYS A 4 -28.16 12.16 3.76
N PRO A 5 -28.62 10.91 3.67
CA PRO A 5 -27.83 9.76 4.11
C PRO A 5 -26.63 9.56 3.17
N LYS A 6 -25.53 9.02 3.72
CA LYS A 6 -24.31 8.65 3.00
C LYS A 6 -24.57 7.48 2.06
N TYR A 7 -25.39 6.52 2.49
CA TYR A 7 -25.82 5.35 1.72
C TYR A 7 -27.35 5.26 1.69
N GLU A 8 -27.94 4.90 0.55
CA GLU A 8 -29.37 4.60 0.48
C GLU A 8 -29.70 3.25 1.11
N LEU A 9 -28.82 2.26 0.92
CA LEU A 9 -28.95 0.94 1.52
C LEU A 9 -27.58 0.41 1.94
N SER A 10 -27.46 0.06 3.22
CA SER A 10 -26.29 -0.64 3.75
C SER A 10 -26.68 -1.97 4.36
N MET A 11 -25.69 -2.80 4.70
CA MET A 11 -25.90 -4.07 5.36
C MET A 11 -25.03 -4.22 6.61
N CYS A 12 -25.65 -4.58 7.72
CA CYS A 12 -25.02 -5.06 8.94
C CYS A 12 -24.93 -6.58 8.88
N VAL A 13 -23.70 -7.08 8.78
CA VAL A 13 -23.40 -8.51 8.78
C VAL A 13 -23.07 -8.91 10.21
N THR A 14 -23.75 -9.95 10.69
CA THR A 14 -23.52 -10.44 12.05
C THR A 14 -22.13 -11.03 12.22
N THR A 15 -21.73 -11.20 13.47
CA THR A 15 -20.39 -11.62 13.85
C THR A 15 -19.99 -12.95 13.25
N LEU A 16 -18.76 -13.05 12.73
CA LEU A 16 -18.23 -14.32 12.23
C LEU A 16 -17.96 -15.30 13.39
N TYR A 17 -18.65 -16.47 13.40
CA TYR A 17 -18.47 -17.53 14.42
C TYR A 17 -18.05 -18.89 13.87
N GLY A 18 -17.45 -19.72 14.72
CA GLY A 18 -17.12 -21.11 14.40
C GLY A 18 -15.87 -21.29 13.54
N ALA A 19 -15.35 -22.52 13.54
CA ALA A 19 -14.08 -22.87 12.87
C ALA A 19 -14.20 -23.13 11.36
N GLU A 20 -15.42 -23.08 10.80
CA GLU A 20 -15.62 -23.29 9.38
C GLU A 20 -14.97 -22.16 8.55
N PRO A 21 -14.26 -22.48 7.45
CA PRO A 21 -13.78 -21.50 6.47
C PRO A 21 -14.92 -20.67 5.88
N LYS A 22 -14.80 -19.34 5.92
CA LYS A 22 -15.88 -18.40 5.52
C LYS A 22 -15.57 -17.60 4.27
N TRP A 23 -14.33 -17.66 3.79
CA TRP A 23 -13.83 -16.88 2.66
C TRP A 23 -14.79 -16.88 1.45
N LEU A 24 -15.36 -18.03 1.09
CA LEU A 24 -16.25 -18.14 -0.07
C LEU A 24 -17.62 -17.53 0.21
N GLN A 25 -18.19 -17.77 1.40
CA GLN A 25 -19.46 -17.17 1.81
C GLN A 25 -19.38 -15.65 1.90
N ILE A 26 -18.24 -15.10 2.35
CA ILE A 26 -18.01 -13.65 2.40
C ILE A 26 -18.06 -13.04 1.01
N ILE A 27 -17.35 -13.63 0.03
CA ILE A 27 -17.37 -13.18 -1.38
C ILE A 27 -18.80 -13.25 -1.91
N GLU A 28 -19.43 -14.43 -1.81
CA GLU A 28 -20.75 -14.66 -2.38
C GLU A 28 -21.82 -13.74 -1.78
N MET A 29 -21.80 -13.53 -0.46
CA MET A 29 -22.72 -12.61 0.22
C MET A 29 -22.51 -11.17 -0.26
N ILE A 30 -21.27 -10.67 -0.27
CA ILE A 30 -21.00 -9.29 -0.65
C ILE A 30 -21.44 -9.06 -2.10
N GLU A 31 -21.05 -9.93 -3.03
CA GLU A 31 -21.44 -9.80 -4.43
C GLU A 31 -22.96 -9.91 -4.63
N HIS A 32 -23.62 -10.86 -3.95
CA HIS A 32 -25.07 -11.01 -4.00
C HIS A 32 -25.80 -9.72 -3.57
N TYR A 33 -25.45 -9.17 -2.42
CA TYR A 33 -26.15 -8.01 -1.89
C TYR A 33 -25.78 -6.71 -2.62
N ARG A 34 -24.59 -6.61 -3.22
CA ARG A 34 -24.27 -5.52 -4.16
C ARG A 34 -25.20 -5.53 -5.37
N LEU A 35 -25.48 -6.71 -5.94
CA LEU A 35 -26.46 -6.85 -7.02
C LEU A 35 -27.88 -6.47 -6.57
N GLN A 36 -28.19 -6.57 -5.28
CA GLN A 36 -29.46 -6.13 -4.68
C GLN A 36 -29.49 -4.64 -4.29
N GLY A 37 -28.44 -3.88 -4.63
CA GLY A 37 -28.36 -2.43 -4.39
C GLY A 37 -27.78 -2.04 -3.03
N VAL A 38 -27.11 -2.95 -2.31
CA VAL A 38 -26.35 -2.57 -1.10
C VAL A 38 -25.08 -1.82 -1.50
N GLU A 39 -24.90 -0.62 -0.93
CA GLU A 39 -23.79 0.28 -1.23
C GLU A 39 -22.62 0.14 -0.25
N HIS A 40 -22.89 -0.36 0.97
CA HIS A 40 -21.87 -0.49 2.01
C HIS A 40 -22.21 -1.58 3.03
N PHE A 41 -21.18 -2.22 3.57
CA PHE A 41 -21.27 -3.32 4.50
C PHE A 41 -20.54 -3.00 5.80
N TYR A 42 -21.12 -3.33 6.93
CA TYR A 42 -20.49 -3.31 8.24
C TYR A 42 -20.35 -4.75 8.72
N LEU A 43 -19.12 -5.17 9.02
CA LEU A 43 -18.81 -6.52 9.48
C LEU A 43 -18.17 -6.50 10.85
N HIS A 44 -18.79 -7.21 11.79
CA HIS A 44 -18.24 -7.38 13.13
C HIS A 44 -17.39 -8.65 13.20
N ILE A 45 -16.17 -8.53 13.69
CA ILE A 45 -15.25 -9.67 13.79
C ILE A 45 -14.91 -9.93 15.25
N HIS A 46 -15.32 -11.09 15.74
CA HIS A 46 -14.85 -11.65 17.00
C HIS A 46 -13.61 -12.52 16.77
N ASN A 47 -13.69 -13.48 15.84
CA ASN A 47 -12.56 -14.29 15.40
C ASN A 47 -12.68 -14.63 13.90
N ALA A 48 -11.56 -14.58 13.17
CA ALA A 48 -11.51 -14.92 11.75
C ALA A 48 -10.13 -15.50 11.40
N THR A 49 -10.08 -16.46 10.49
CA THR A 49 -8.79 -17.02 10.06
C THR A 49 -8.00 -16.01 9.25
N THR A 50 -6.68 -16.20 9.15
CA THR A 50 -5.83 -15.37 8.28
C THR A 50 -6.22 -15.47 6.81
N TYR A 51 -6.94 -16.51 6.40
CA TYR A 51 -7.41 -16.68 5.03
C TYR A 51 -8.73 -15.91 4.80
N ASP A 52 -9.67 -15.97 5.75
CA ASP A 52 -10.91 -15.18 5.69
C ASP A 52 -10.58 -13.67 5.74
N LEU A 53 -9.64 -13.28 6.60
CA LEU A 53 -9.18 -11.89 6.70
C LEU A 53 -8.54 -11.37 5.41
N LYS A 54 -7.99 -12.23 4.53
CA LYS A 54 -7.51 -11.76 3.21
C LYS A 54 -8.66 -11.26 2.34
N ILE A 55 -9.79 -11.97 2.36
CA ILE A 55 -10.99 -11.58 1.61
C ILE A 55 -11.63 -10.34 2.23
N VAL A 56 -11.80 -10.33 3.55
CA VAL A 56 -12.34 -9.18 4.28
C VAL A 56 -11.51 -7.94 4.01
N ASN A 57 -10.17 -8.03 4.13
CA ASN A 57 -9.29 -6.89 3.91
C ASN A 57 -9.33 -6.38 2.47
N GLU A 58 -9.60 -7.24 1.48
CA GLU A 58 -9.79 -6.82 0.10
C GLU A 58 -11.03 -5.93 -0.05
N TYR A 59 -12.17 -6.35 0.51
CA TYR A 59 -13.40 -5.54 0.49
C TYR A 59 -13.33 -4.28 1.37
N VAL A 60 -12.51 -4.31 2.44
CA VAL A 60 -12.20 -3.09 3.21
C VAL A 60 -11.38 -2.12 2.38
N ARG A 61 -10.39 -2.63 1.66
CA ARG A 61 -9.48 -1.85 0.82
C ARG A 61 -10.22 -1.16 -0.33
N THR A 62 -11.18 -1.85 -0.95
CA THR A 62 -12.00 -1.28 -2.04
C THR A 62 -13.12 -0.36 -1.54
N GLY A 63 -13.35 -0.30 -0.22
CA GLY A 63 -14.23 0.66 0.45
C GLY A 63 -15.69 0.21 0.58
N GLU A 64 -16.02 -1.00 0.13
CA GLU A 64 -17.34 -1.61 0.27
C GLU A 64 -17.60 -2.08 1.70
N LEU A 65 -16.56 -2.45 2.45
CA LEU A 65 -16.68 -3.06 3.77
C LEU A 65 -16.00 -2.22 4.87
N GLU A 66 -16.66 -2.02 5.99
CA GLU A 66 -16.08 -1.48 7.22
C GLU A 66 -16.06 -2.58 8.30
N VAL A 67 -14.94 -2.74 9.00
CA VAL A 67 -14.73 -3.81 9.98
C VAL A 67 -14.68 -3.26 11.40
N HIS A 68 -15.51 -3.85 12.27
CA HIS A 68 -15.62 -3.52 13.68
C HIS A 68 -15.15 -4.72 14.50
N TYR A 69 -13.95 -4.62 15.07
CA TYR A 69 -13.42 -5.69 15.91
C TYR A 69 -14.05 -5.66 17.30
N LEU A 70 -14.64 -6.79 17.70
CA LEU A 70 -15.23 -6.97 19.01
C LEU A 70 -14.18 -7.55 19.97
N TYR A 71 -13.52 -6.68 20.74
CA TYR A 71 -12.50 -7.05 21.72
C TYR A 71 -13.14 -7.34 23.10
N GLU A 72 -12.78 -8.43 23.76
CA GLU A 72 -13.38 -8.85 25.05
C GLU A 72 -12.38 -9.06 26.18
N ARG A 73 -12.87 -8.89 27.42
CA ARG A 73 -12.22 -9.29 28.68
C ARG A 73 -13.01 -10.33 29.50
N ASP A 74 -14.30 -10.52 29.27
CA ASP A 74 -15.18 -11.43 30.03
C ASP A 74 -15.74 -12.52 29.10
N GLN A 75 -15.53 -13.82 29.34
CA GLN A 75 -16.04 -14.85 28.42
C GLN A 75 -17.58 -14.81 28.27
N ARG A 76 -18.08 -14.57 27.05
CA ARG A 76 -19.50 -14.69 26.68
C ARG A 76 -19.74 -15.80 25.66
N THR A 77 -20.96 -16.31 25.63
CA THR A 77 -21.44 -17.25 24.61
C THR A 77 -21.69 -16.53 23.28
N ASP A 78 -21.56 -17.25 22.16
CA ASP A 78 -21.63 -16.71 20.79
C ASP A 78 -22.94 -15.94 20.49
N ASP A 79 -24.08 -16.32 21.09
CA ASP A 79 -25.37 -15.65 20.92
C ASP A 79 -25.40 -14.23 21.52
N HIS A 80 -24.68 -14.02 22.63
CA HIS A 80 -24.56 -12.69 23.25
C HIS A 80 -23.73 -11.71 22.41
N TRP A 81 -22.80 -12.23 21.61
CA TRP A 81 -22.00 -11.42 20.70
C TRP A 81 -22.80 -10.87 19.52
N GLN A 82 -23.81 -11.62 19.06
CA GLN A 82 -24.66 -11.20 17.95
C GLN A 82 -25.45 -9.95 18.36
N MET A 83 -25.97 -9.93 19.60
CA MET A 83 -26.66 -8.77 20.14
C MET A 83 -25.77 -7.52 20.27
N VAL A 84 -24.49 -7.68 20.60
CA VAL A 84 -23.52 -6.57 20.63
C VAL A 84 -23.28 -6.03 19.21
N SER A 85 -23.07 -6.92 18.23
CA SER A 85 -22.89 -6.53 16.82
C SER A 85 -24.10 -5.76 16.29
N ILE A 86 -25.31 -6.25 16.58
CA ILE A 86 -26.57 -5.61 16.15
C ILE A 86 -26.70 -4.22 16.79
N ALA A 87 -26.45 -4.10 18.10
CA ALA A 87 -26.56 -2.83 18.81
C ALA A 87 -25.54 -1.79 18.30
N ASP A 88 -24.28 -2.18 18.10
CA ASP A 88 -23.23 -1.30 17.56
C ASP A 88 -23.56 -0.90 16.12
N CYS A 89 -23.84 -1.87 15.25
CA CYS A 89 -24.12 -1.61 13.84
C CYS A 89 -25.36 -0.74 13.64
N LEU A 90 -26.41 -0.91 14.46
CA LEU A 90 -27.59 -0.05 14.45
C LEU A 90 -27.23 1.42 14.73
N MET A 91 -26.25 1.68 15.60
CA MET A 91 -25.83 3.04 15.92
C MET A 91 -25.01 3.67 14.79
N TRP A 92 -24.15 2.89 14.13
CA TRP A 92 -23.35 3.34 12.99
C TRP A 92 -24.21 3.61 11.76
N SER A 93 -24.98 2.60 11.35
CA SER A 93 -25.86 2.70 10.19
C SER A 93 -26.90 3.80 10.33
N ARG A 94 -27.44 4.06 11.53
CA ARG A 94 -28.38 5.18 11.77
C ARG A 94 -27.84 6.55 11.38
N LYS A 95 -26.52 6.75 11.38
CA LYS A 95 -25.85 8.01 10.99
C LYS A 95 -25.38 8.02 9.54
N GLU A 96 -25.50 6.92 8.81
CA GLU A 96 -24.92 6.82 7.47
C GLU A 96 -25.95 6.37 6.44
N SER A 97 -26.95 5.59 6.82
CA SER A 97 -27.79 4.88 5.86
C SER A 97 -29.27 5.27 5.98
N LYS A 98 -29.99 5.28 4.85
CA LYS A 98 -31.45 5.42 4.85
C LYS A 98 -32.13 4.12 5.29
N TRP A 99 -31.71 3.01 4.68
CA TRP A 99 -32.14 1.67 5.01
C TRP A 99 -30.94 0.80 5.37
N THR A 100 -31.15 -0.16 6.26
CA THR A 100 -30.08 -1.07 6.70
C THR A 100 -30.62 -2.49 6.83
N ILE A 101 -30.00 -3.42 6.11
CA ILE A 101 -30.28 -4.85 6.21
C ILE A 101 -29.52 -5.39 7.43
N PHE A 102 -30.18 -6.21 8.23
CA PHE A 102 -29.53 -7.07 9.22
C PHE A 102 -29.75 -8.51 8.77
N ALA A 103 -28.67 -9.21 8.43
CA ALA A 103 -28.73 -10.62 8.05
C ALA A 103 -27.45 -11.35 8.46
N ASP A 104 -27.54 -12.67 8.62
CA ASP A 104 -26.40 -13.54 8.89
C ASP A 104 -25.60 -13.83 7.60
N LEU A 105 -24.34 -14.25 7.74
CA LEU A 105 -23.42 -14.47 6.60
C LEU A 105 -23.95 -15.51 5.59
N ASP A 106 -24.68 -16.50 6.09
CA ASP A 106 -25.25 -17.62 5.34
C ASP A 106 -26.69 -17.35 4.83
N GLU A 107 -27.22 -16.13 5.03
CA GLU A 107 -28.54 -15.76 4.56
C GLU A 107 -28.51 -15.05 3.19
N ARG A 108 -29.49 -15.36 2.34
CA ARG A 108 -29.72 -14.71 1.05
C ARG A 108 -31.17 -14.23 0.97
N ILE A 109 -31.36 -12.91 0.98
CA ILE A 109 -32.67 -12.30 0.75
C ILE A 109 -32.90 -12.20 -0.75
N LEU A 110 -34.07 -12.67 -1.20
CA LEU A 110 -34.50 -12.66 -2.58
C LEU A 110 -35.90 -12.05 -2.69
N MET A 111 -36.08 -11.21 -3.70
CA MET A 111 -37.39 -10.68 -4.09
C MET A 111 -38.05 -11.66 -5.07
N THR A 112 -38.98 -12.49 -4.60
CA THR A 112 -39.53 -13.60 -5.42
C THR A 112 -40.58 -13.17 -6.43
N GLU A 113 -41.38 -12.13 -6.11
CA GLU A 113 -42.49 -11.66 -6.95
C GLU A 113 -42.32 -10.19 -7.40
N TYR A 114 -41.29 -9.51 -6.91
CA TYR A 114 -41.01 -8.13 -7.28
C TYR A 114 -39.89 -8.08 -8.33
N ASN A 115 -40.16 -7.39 -9.44
CA ASN A 115 -39.22 -7.24 -10.55
C ASN A 115 -38.30 -6.05 -10.32
N GLY A 116 -37.23 -6.25 -9.56
CA GLY A 116 -36.24 -5.24 -9.23
C GLY A 116 -35.34 -5.68 -8.06
N THR A 117 -34.44 -4.81 -7.65
CA THR A 117 -33.55 -5.06 -6.50
C THR A 117 -34.26 -4.82 -5.16
N ILE A 118 -33.64 -5.24 -4.05
CA ILE A 118 -34.11 -4.87 -2.70
C ILE A 118 -34.18 -3.35 -2.56
N LEU A 119 -33.18 -2.61 -3.05
CA LEU A 119 -33.17 -1.15 -3.01
C LEU A 119 -34.34 -0.53 -3.79
N ASP A 120 -34.67 -1.07 -4.97
CA ASP A 120 -35.79 -0.58 -5.77
C ASP A 120 -37.12 -0.74 -5.02
N TYR A 121 -37.34 -1.91 -4.42
CA TYR A 121 -38.51 -2.15 -3.58
C TYR A 121 -38.59 -1.18 -2.40
N LEU A 122 -37.48 -0.95 -1.70
CA LEU A 122 -37.41 -0.01 -0.57
C LEU A 122 -37.69 1.45 -0.98
N ARG A 123 -37.40 1.83 -2.23
CA ARG A 123 -37.72 3.16 -2.78
C ARG A 123 -39.21 3.33 -3.08
N GLU A 124 -39.95 2.25 -3.29
CA GLU A 124 -41.40 2.27 -3.52
C GLU A 124 -42.21 2.47 -2.25
N ILE A 125 -41.64 2.18 -1.08
CA ILE A 125 -42.28 2.43 0.22
C ILE A 125 -42.44 3.93 0.44
N LYS A 126 -43.66 4.46 0.25
CA LYS A 126 -43.99 5.88 0.44
C LYS A 126 -44.54 6.22 1.81
N ASP A 127 -45.07 5.23 2.54
CA ASP A 127 -45.58 5.45 3.89
C ASP A 127 -44.43 5.60 4.88
N GLU A 128 -44.19 6.83 5.33
CA GLU A 128 -43.13 7.17 6.27
C GLU A 128 -43.29 6.51 7.66
N LYS A 129 -44.46 5.90 7.95
CA LYS A 129 -44.67 5.12 9.18
C LYS A 129 -44.04 3.72 9.10
N ILE A 130 -43.70 3.24 7.91
CA ILE A 130 -43.05 1.94 7.73
C ILE A 130 -41.54 2.11 7.95
N ALA A 131 -41.09 1.73 9.14
CA ALA A 131 -39.68 1.84 9.55
C ALA A 131 -38.88 0.53 9.42
N SER A 132 -39.52 -0.58 9.07
CA SER A 132 -38.85 -1.88 8.92
C SER A 132 -39.64 -2.83 8.01
N VAL A 133 -38.92 -3.62 7.21
CA VAL A 133 -39.45 -4.72 6.40
C VAL A 133 -38.82 -6.02 6.90
N LYS A 134 -39.61 -7.11 6.95
CA LYS A 134 -39.13 -8.42 7.36
C LYS A 134 -39.40 -9.44 6.27
N PHE A 135 -38.42 -10.30 6.03
CA PHE A 135 -38.50 -11.39 5.06
C PHE A 135 -38.73 -12.71 5.80
N ARG A 136 -39.45 -13.64 5.17
CA ARG A 136 -39.60 -14.99 5.72
C ARG A 136 -38.42 -15.85 5.29
N GLN A 137 -37.88 -16.60 6.25
CA GLN A 137 -36.76 -17.50 6.01
C GLN A 137 -37.22 -18.83 5.40
N GLN A 138 -36.36 -19.41 4.57
CA GLN A 138 -36.42 -20.80 4.14
C GLN A 138 -35.06 -21.42 4.43
N TRP A 139 -35.04 -22.49 5.23
CA TRP A 139 -33.80 -23.17 5.59
C TRP A 139 -33.29 -24.00 4.43
N MET A 140 -32.04 -23.74 4.02
CA MET A 140 -31.30 -24.57 3.08
C MET A 140 -30.29 -25.40 3.86
N LEU A 141 -30.48 -26.72 3.88
CA LEU A 141 -29.61 -27.62 4.65
C LEU A 141 -28.32 -27.89 3.91
N LYS A 142 -27.20 -27.59 4.57
CA LYS A 142 -25.86 -27.85 4.08
C LYS A 142 -25.42 -29.27 4.44
N THR A 143 -24.97 -30.05 3.45
CA THR A 143 -24.56 -31.45 3.62
C THR A 143 -23.04 -31.64 3.69
N GLU A 144 -22.27 -30.58 3.41
CA GLU A 144 -20.80 -30.62 3.34
C GLU A 144 -20.19 -29.30 3.81
N LEU A 145 -18.95 -29.34 4.30
CA LEU A 145 -18.21 -28.13 4.68
C LEU A 145 -17.69 -27.38 3.46
N LEU A 146 -17.54 -26.06 3.61
CA LEU A 146 -16.87 -25.24 2.60
C LEU A 146 -15.39 -25.63 2.47
N PRO A 147 -14.83 -25.52 1.27
CA PRO A 147 -13.42 -25.79 1.06
C PRO A 147 -12.56 -24.84 1.90
N GLU A 148 -11.52 -25.38 2.55
CA GLU A 148 -10.61 -24.58 3.38
C GLU A 148 -9.93 -23.45 2.63
N LYS A 149 -9.62 -23.65 1.34
CA LYS A 149 -8.95 -22.67 0.47
C LYS A 149 -9.39 -22.85 -0.97
N TYR A 150 -9.28 -21.76 -1.73
CA TYR A 150 -9.38 -21.78 -3.19
C TYR A 150 -8.26 -22.62 -3.81
N LYS A 151 -8.62 -23.52 -4.74
CA LYS A 151 -7.72 -24.42 -5.45
C LYS A 151 -7.53 -24.00 -6.91
N ASP A 152 -8.61 -23.85 -7.67
CA ASP A 152 -8.62 -23.50 -9.09
C ASP A 152 -10.03 -23.11 -9.57
N GLU A 153 -10.15 -22.59 -10.80
CA GLU A 153 -11.45 -22.20 -11.37
C GLU A 153 -12.38 -23.41 -11.56
N LYS A 154 -11.83 -24.62 -11.79
CA LYS A 154 -12.63 -25.84 -11.89
C LYS A 154 -13.34 -26.15 -10.59
N GLN A 155 -12.80 -25.76 -9.44
CA GLN A 155 -13.48 -25.83 -8.16
C GLN A 155 -14.77 -25.00 -8.19
N PHE A 156 -14.75 -23.78 -8.72
CA PHE A 156 -15.96 -22.95 -8.88
C PHE A 156 -16.92 -23.54 -9.91
N TYR A 157 -16.43 -24.09 -11.01
CA TYR A 157 -17.27 -24.75 -12.01
C TYR A 157 -17.88 -26.06 -11.49
N SER A 158 -17.15 -26.87 -10.72
CA SER A 158 -17.67 -28.09 -10.09
C SER A 158 -18.70 -27.82 -8.99
N ILE A 159 -18.62 -26.64 -8.34
CA ILE A 159 -19.59 -26.19 -7.33
C ILE A 159 -20.82 -25.56 -8.02
N SER A 160 -20.66 -24.91 -9.18
CA SER A 160 -21.76 -24.31 -9.96
C SER A 160 -22.44 -25.27 -10.96
N GLU A 161 -21.77 -26.37 -11.35
CA GLU A 161 -22.34 -27.42 -12.21
C GLU A 161 -23.48 -28.19 -11.53
N ASN A 162 -23.60 -28.11 -10.20
CA ASN A 162 -24.78 -28.61 -9.49
C ASN A 162 -26.01 -27.68 -9.61
N VAL A 163 -25.89 -26.51 -10.24
CA VAL A 163 -26.98 -25.53 -10.41
C VAL A 163 -27.34 -25.28 -11.89
N ALA A 164 -26.48 -25.63 -12.84
CA ALA A 164 -26.67 -25.37 -14.27
C ALA A 164 -27.42 -26.48 -15.05
N SER A 165 -28.41 -27.14 -14.43
CA SER A 165 -29.27 -28.10 -15.13
C SER A 165 -30.63 -27.52 -15.55
N THR A 166 -30.75 -26.23 -15.84
CA THR A 166 -31.85 -25.69 -16.67
C THR A 166 -31.49 -24.31 -17.21
N GLY A 167 -31.50 -24.13 -18.53
CA GLY A 167 -31.50 -22.80 -19.17
C GLY A 167 -30.43 -22.62 -20.24
N HIS A 168 -30.71 -23.10 -21.44
CA HIS A 168 -30.01 -22.74 -22.67
C HIS A 168 -29.99 -21.22 -22.89
N MET A 169 -28.82 -20.63 -23.14
CA MET A 169 -28.73 -19.51 -24.09
C MET A 169 -27.37 -19.50 -24.80
N SER A 170 -27.45 -19.68 -26.11
CA SER A 170 -26.36 -19.73 -27.08
C SER A 170 -25.64 -18.39 -27.17
N SER A 171 -24.32 -18.39 -26.98
CA SER A 171 -23.43 -17.31 -27.44
C SER A 171 -22.37 -17.92 -28.35
N THR A 172 -22.40 -17.48 -29.61
CA THR A 172 -21.49 -17.84 -30.69
C THR A 172 -20.07 -17.41 -30.38
N THR A 173 -19.18 -18.38 -30.21
CA THR A 173 -17.72 -18.15 -30.16
C THR A 173 -17.18 -18.05 -31.58
N GLU A 174 -16.75 -16.85 -31.96
CA GLU A 174 -15.77 -16.70 -33.05
C GLU A 174 -14.45 -17.35 -32.61
N LYS A 175 -13.98 -18.29 -33.43
CA LYS A 175 -12.70 -18.97 -33.25
C LYS A 175 -11.56 -17.99 -33.53
N VAL A 176 -10.76 -17.66 -32.52
CA VAL A 176 -9.41 -17.12 -32.74
C VAL A 176 -8.41 -18.24 -32.55
N ASN A 177 -8.04 -18.87 -33.67
CA ASN A 177 -6.81 -19.64 -33.77
C ASN A 177 -5.67 -18.66 -34.11
N ALA A 178 -4.86 -18.32 -33.11
CA ALA A 178 -3.49 -17.86 -33.32
C ALA A 178 -2.61 -18.69 -32.38
N THR A 179 -1.64 -19.39 -32.95
CA THR A 179 -0.68 -20.23 -32.24
C THR A 179 0.06 -19.42 -31.16
N ASP A 180 0.02 -19.94 -29.93
CA ASP A 180 0.58 -19.46 -28.64
C ASP A 180 2.05 -18.97 -28.67
N ALA A 181 2.77 -19.18 -29.77
CA ALA A 181 4.19 -18.82 -29.92
C ALA A 181 4.46 -17.32 -30.18
N SER A 182 3.49 -16.54 -30.68
CA SER A 182 3.69 -15.11 -30.97
C SER A 182 3.68 -14.23 -29.71
N LEU A 183 3.09 -14.70 -28.61
CA LEU A 183 2.94 -13.96 -27.34
C LEU A 183 4.24 -13.90 -26.52
N TYR A 184 5.20 -14.80 -26.77
CA TYR A 184 6.46 -14.86 -26.04
C TYR A 184 7.60 -14.03 -26.66
N LEU A 185 7.33 -13.35 -27.78
CA LEU A 185 8.33 -12.61 -28.55
C LEU A 185 8.38 -11.13 -28.17
N ILE A 186 9.58 -10.56 -28.14
CA ILE A 186 9.82 -9.11 -28.15
C ILE A 186 10.52 -8.77 -29.46
N ASP A 187 9.90 -7.92 -30.28
CA ASP A 187 10.43 -7.51 -31.59
C ASP A 187 10.71 -8.71 -32.54
N GLY A 188 9.83 -9.73 -32.49
CA GLY A 188 9.96 -10.94 -33.30
C GLY A 188 11.05 -11.93 -32.85
N ILE A 189 11.69 -11.70 -31.70
CA ILE A 189 12.73 -12.56 -31.12
C ILE A 189 12.25 -13.09 -29.76
N ASP A 190 12.69 -14.28 -29.35
CA ASP A 190 12.46 -14.77 -27.98
C ASP A 190 12.85 -13.69 -26.95
N ARG A 191 11.99 -13.47 -25.96
CA ARG A 191 12.13 -12.43 -24.94
C ARG A 191 13.47 -12.51 -24.19
N PHE A 192 13.90 -13.71 -23.80
CA PHE A 192 15.12 -13.89 -23.01
C PHE A 192 16.36 -13.74 -23.90
N ALA A 193 16.27 -14.17 -25.16
CA ALA A 193 17.26 -13.84 -26.17
C ALA A 193 17.35 -12.33 -26.44
N TRP A 194 16.22 -11.62 -26.43
CA TRP A 194 16.19 -10.16 -26.56
C TRP A 194 16.86 -9.48 -25.36
N TYR A 195 16.57 -9.90 -24.12
CA TYR A 195 17.28 -9.42 -22.94
C TYR A 195 18.78 -9.67 -23.04
N LEU A 196 19.19 -10.87 -23.45
CA LEU A 196 20.60 -11.23 -23.58
C LEU A 196 21.32 -10.32 -24.59
N LYS A 197 20.74 -10.14 -25.78
CA LYS A 197 21.26 -9.26 -26.82
C LYS A 197 21.39 -7.81 -26.36
N ARG A 198 20.50 -7.36 -25.47
CA ARG A 198 20.50 -6.00 -24.94
C ARG A 198 21.48 -5.80 -23.79
N ALA A 199 21.64 -6.82 -22.94
CA ALA A 199 22.50 -6.78 -21.78
C ALA A 199 23.99 -6.85 -22.11
N THR A 200 24.35 -7.53 -23.21
CA THR A 200 25.76 -7.74 -23.58
C THR A 200 26.06 -7.38 -25.03
N LYS A 201 27.23 -6.79 -25.25
CA LYS A 201 27.92 -6.74 -26.56
C LYS A 201 29.08 -7.76 -26.66
N ASP A 202 29.45 -8.38 -25.51
CA ASP A 202 30.58 -9.32 -25.30
C ASP A 202 30.16 -10.51 -24.40
N THR A 203 31.12 -11.27 -23.85
CA THR A 203 30.94 -12.42 -22.93
C THR A 203 30.32 -12.06 -21.57
N LEU A 204 29.45 -12.94 -21.07
CA LEU A 204 28.77 -12.82 -19.78
C LEU A 204 29.75 -12.86 -18.59
N LYS A 205 29.56 -11.95 -17.63
CA LYS A 205 30.29 -11.95 -16.35
C LYS A 205 29.54 -12.81 -15.33
N LYS A 206 30.27 -13.42 -14.39
CA LYS A 206 29.64 -14.12 -13.25
C LYS A 206 29.48 -13.14 -12.09
N ALA A 207 28.30 -13.13 -11.44
CA ALA A 207 28.11 -12.35 -10.22
C ALA A 207 28.97 -12.95 -9.09
N SER A 208 29.33 -12.13 -8.10
CA SER A 208 30.00 -12.61 -6.87
C SER A 208 29.00 -12.76 -5.72
N ASN A 209 27.96 -11.93 -5.71
CA ASN A 209 26.82 -11.96 -4.82
C ASN A 209 25.61 -11.35 -5.54
N ILE A 210 24.43 -11.56 -4.98
CA ILE A 210 23.20 -10.90 -5.42
C ILE A 210 22.26 -10.71 -4.23
N SER A 211 21.56 -9.58 -4.20
CA SER A 211 20.59 -9.21 -3.19
C SER A 211 19.28 -8.86 -3.87
N THR A 212 18.23 -9.56 -3.49
CA THR A 212 16.90 -9.47 -4.12
C THR A 212 15.97 -8.61 -3.28
N LEU A 213 14.95 -8.02 -3.92
CA LEU A 213 13.97 -7.15 -3.26
C LEU A 213 12.55 -7.72 -3.37
N TYR A 214 11.95 -7.76 -4.56
CA TYR A 214 10.61 -8.31 -4.80
C TYR A 214 10.55 -9.21 -6.04
N GLY A 215 9.59 -10.14 -6.07
CA GLY A 215 9.29 -11.00 -7.21
C GLY A 215 7.90 -10.71 -7.78
N TYR A 216 7.80 -10.51 -9.09
CA TYR A 216 6.58 -10.12 -9.79
C TYR A 216 6.25 -11.12 -10.88
N GLU A 217 5.04 -11.66 -10.88
CA GLU A 217 4.58 -12.59 -11.91
C GLU A 217 3.78 -11.87 -12.99
N PHE A 218 4.33 -11.81 -14.19
CA PHE A 218 3.67 -11.31 -15.41
C PHE A 218 3.22 -12.45 -16.30
N GLU A 219 2.52 -12.11 -17.39
CA GLU A 219 1.91 -13.07 -18.32
C GLU A 219 2.90 -14.10 -18.85
N HIS A 220 4.09 -13.62 -19.22
CA HIS A 220 5.07 -14.42 -19.93
C HIS A 220 6.38 -14.61 -19.16
N GLU A 221 6.55 -13.98 -17.99
CA GLU A 221 7.79 -14.06 -17.20
C GLU A 221 7.55 -13.77 -15.72
N ILE A 222 8.55 -14.06 -14.90
CA ILE A 222 8.66 -13.57 -13.53
C ILE A 222 9.83 -12.58 -13.48
N THR A 223 9.58 -11.34 -13.10
CA THR A 223 10.64 -10.34 -12.90
C THR A 223 11.00 -10.28 -11.42
N VAL A 224 12.28 -10.38 -11.08
CA VAL A 224 12.79 -10.17 -9.73
C VAL A 224 13.58 -8.86 -9.71
N THR A 225 13.18 -7.92 -8.86
CA THR A 225 13.94 -6.70 -8.63
C THR A 225 15.08 -7.00 -7.66
N VAL A 226 16.24 -6.41 -7.92
CA VAL A 226 17.46 -6.65 -7.15
C VAL A 226 18.04 -5.32 -6.71
N THR A 227 18.68 -5.30 -5.55
CA THR A 227 19.36 -4.10 -5.08
C THR A 227 20.77 -4.03 -5.64
N SER A 228 21.39 -5.15 -6.05
CA SER A 228 22.80 -5.18 -6.46
C SER A 228 23.15 -4.22 -7.61
N TRP A 229 24.13 -3.35 -7.37
CA TRP A 229 24.53 -2.26 -8.26
C TRP A 229 25.52 -2.70 -9.36
N GLN A 230 25.47 -2.04 -10.52
CA GLN A 230 26.34 -2.29 -11.68
C GLN A 230 26.40 -3.77 -12.09
N ARG A 231 25.24 -4.43 -11.98
CA ARG A 231 25.10 -5.83 -12.33
C ARG A 231 24.58 -6.04 -13.73
N THR A 232 24.33 -5.05 -14.59
CA THR A 232 23.88 -5.34 -15.97
C THR A 232 24.79 -6.34 -16.70
N GLY A 233 24.20 -7.38 -17.30
CA GLY A 233 24.90 -8.41 -18.08
C GLY A 233 25.63 -9.47 -17.25
N PHE A 234 25.31 -9.57 -15.96
CA PHE A 234 25.84 -10.63 -15.11
C PHE A 234 24.92 -11.85 -15.14
N ARG A 235 25.53 -13.03 -15.25
CA ARG A 235 24.83 -14.30 -15.18
C ARG A 235 24.45 -14.63 -13.74
N VAL A 236 23.21 -15.06 -13.58
CA VAL A 236 22.57 -15.48 -12.33
C VAL A 236 21.64 -16.67 -12.61
N TYR A 237 21.03 -17.26 -11.58
CA TYR A 237 20.13 -18.39 -11.73
C TYR A 237 18.81 -18.15 -11.00
N CYS A 238 17.70 -18.35 -11.71
CA CYS A 238 16.36 -18.31 -11.15
C CYS A 238 16.06 -19.62 -10.42
N ARG A 239 15.58 -19.51 -9.19
CA ARG A 239 15.28 -20.62 -8.27
C ARG A 239 13.79 -20.61 -7.96
N TYR A 240 13.11 -21.71 -8.24
CA TYR A 240 11.66 -21.80 -8.22
C TYR A 240 11.24 -22.69 -7.07
N LEU A 241 10.37 -22.22 -6.17
CA LEU A 241 9.87 -23.03 -5.08
C LEU A 241 8.35 -23.15 -5.15
N ASN A 242 7.84 -24.33 -4.83
CA ASN A 242 6.42 -24.57 -4.67
C ASN A 242 5.90 -24.08 -3.30
N LYS A 243 4.60 -24.27 -3.04
CA LYS A 243 3.94 -23.88 -1.79
C LYS A 243 4.55 -24.49 -0.53
N SER A 244 5.22 -25.64 -0.64
CA SER A 244 5.89 -26.34 0.46
C SER A 244 7.37 -25.94 0.62
N ASN A 245 7.81 -24.86 -0.05
CA ASN A 245 9.21 -24.42 -0.14
C ASN A 245 10.17 -25.48 -0.73
N LYS A 246 9.68 -26.40 -1.57
CA LYS A 246 10.52 -27.36 -2.28
C LYS A 246 10.86 -26.80 -3.66
N GLU A 247 12.13 -26.90 -4.06
CA GLU A 247 12.58 -26.47 -5.38
C GLU A 247 11.92 -27.27 -6.51
N ILE A 248 11.54 -26.56 -7.58
CA ILE A 248 10.92 -27.08 -8.79
C ILE A 248 11.97 -27.08 -9.89
N GLY A 249 12.53 -28.26 -10.17
CA GLY A 249 13.61 -28.43 -11.14
C GLY A 249 14.94 -27.80 -10.69
N GLU A 250 15.90 -27.73 -11.60
CA GLU A 250 17.21 -27.12 -11.35
C GLU A 250 17.18 -25.60 -11.60
N GLY A 251 18.14 -24.84 -11.06
CA GLY A 251 18.23 -23.41 -11.32
C GLY A 251 18.30 -23.08 -12.82
N GLU A 252 17.43 -22.19 -13.29
CA GLU A 252 17.41 -21.72 -14.68
C GLU A 252 18.40 -20.59 -14.86
N GLU A 253 19.26 -20.64 -15.89
CA GLU A 253 20.18 -19.54 -16.16
C GLU A 253 19.41 -18.30 -16.61
N SER A 254 19.75 -17.15 -16.04
CA SER A 254 19.24 -15.85 -16.44
C SER A 254 20.35 -14.80 -16.34
N ILE A 255 20.00 -13.57 -16.71
CA ILE A 255 20.88 -12.42 -16.68
C ILE A 255 20.20 -11.25 -15.99
N THR A 256 21.00 -10.45 -15.33
CA THR A 256 20.60 -9.16 -14.78
C THR A 256 20.49 -8.14 -15.91
N TYR A 257 19.26 -7.84 -16.33
CA TYR A 257 18.96 -6.79 -17.30
C TYR A 257 17.46 -6.45 -17.29
N PRO A 258 17.08 -5.14 -17.31
CA PRO A 258 17.95 -3.98 -17.18
C PRO A 258 18.59 -3.88 -15.77
N ASP A 259 19.35 -2.83 -15.47
CA ASP A 259 19.90 -2.62 -14.13
C ASP A 259 18.81 -2.80 -13.05
N TYR A 260 19.17 -3.46 -11.95
CA TYR A 260 18.28 -3.78 -10.82
C TYR A 260 17.14 -4.77 -11.12
N MET A 261 17.21 -5.53 -12.22
CA MET A 261 16.20 -6.54 -12.56
C MET A 261 16.82 -7.84 -13.05
N VAL A 262 16.14 -8.95 -12.77
CA VAL A 262 16.39 -10.28 -13.35
C VAL A 262 15.06 -10.82 -13.86
N ASN A 263 15.01 -11.20 -15.13
CA ASN A 263 13.80 -11.77 -15.73
C ASN A 263 13.94 -13.28 -15.83
N CYS A 264 12.96 -14.02 -15.31
CA CYS A 264 12.97 -15.46 -15.18
C CYS A 264 11.84 -16.07 -16.02
N PRO A 265 12.08 -17.15 -16.78
CA PRO A 265 11.01 -17.91 -17.40
C PRO A 265 10.01 -18.42 -16.36
N LYS A 266 8.73 -18.50 -16.70
CA LYS A 266 7.73 -19.06 -15.78
C LYS A 266 7.91 -20.57 -15.65
N ARG A 267 7.69 -21.10 -14.44
CA ARG A 267 7.56 -22.54 -14.21
C ARG A 267 6.26 -22.84 -13.49
N THR A 268 5.48 -23.79 -14.01
CA THR A 268 4.21 -24.21 -13.44
C THR A 268 4.38 -24.64 -11.98
N GLY A 269 3.51 -24.14 -11.10
CA GLY A 269 3.54 -24.45 -9.67
C GLY A 269 4.51 -23.61 -8.83
N THR A 270 5.20 -22.63 -9.43
CA THR A 270 6.02 -21.67 -8.69
C THR A 270 5.15 -20.82 -7.78
N TRP A 271 5.51 -20.76 -6.50
CA TRP A 271 4.87 -19.94 -5.48
C TRP A 271 5.81 -18.89 -4.89
N LYS A 272 7.10 -19.23 -4.84
CA LYS A 272 8.18 -18.30 -4.49
C LYS A 272 9.29 -18.40 -5.53
N ILE A 273 10.03 -17.32 -5.68
CA ILE A 273 11.21 -17.26 -6.53
C ILE A 273 12.40 -16.74 -5.74
N GLY A 274 13.59 -17.20 -6.05
CA GLY A 274 14.85 -16.64 -5.56
C GLY A 274 15.87 -16.53 -6.68
N ILE A 275 16.92 -15.76 -6.45
CA ILE A 275 18.04 -15.63 -7.40
C ILE A 275 19.32 -16.06 -6.70
N SER A 276 20.07 -16.96 -7.33
CA SER A 276 21.39 -17.40 -6.87
C SER A 276 22.48 -17.05 -7.88
N VAL A 277 23.71 -16.87 -7.40
CA VAL A 277 24.88 -16.62 -8.25
C VAL A 277 25.33 -17.89 -9.00
N GLU A 278 25.17 -19.04 -8.35
CA GLU A 278 25.47 -20.36 -8.90
C GLU A 278 24.21 -21.19 -9.03
N LYS A 279 24.22 -22.20 -9.91
CA LYS A 279 23.05 -23.03 -10.23
C LYS A 279 22.46 -23.72 -9.00
N THR A 280 23.30 -24.10 -8.04
CA THR A 280 22.93 -24.74 -6.77
C THR A 280 23.36 -23.91 -5.55
N GLY A 281 23.57 -22.61 -5.73
CA GLY A 281 24.02 -21.71 -4.66
C GLY A 281 22.92 -21.31 -3.67
N GLU A 282 23.28 -20.53 -2.66
CA GLU A 282 22.31 -19.95 -1.72
C GLU A 282 21.48 -18.84 -2.37
N PHE A 283 20.25 -18.66 -1.88
CA PHE A 283 19.32 -17.61 -2.31
C PHE A 283 18.28 -17.31 -1.24
N GLU A 284 17.65 -16.14 -1.34
CA GLU A 284 16.47 -15.76 -0.57
C GLU A 284 15.19 -16.05 -1.36
N ALA A 285 14.19 -16.68 -0.72
CA ALA A 285 12.94 -17.05 -1.37
C ALA A 285 11.88 -15.96 -1.17
N LEU A 286 11.51 -15.28 -2.26
CA LEU A 286 10.55 -14.19 -2.30
C LEU A 286 9.16 -14.68 -2.74
N PRO A 287 8.07 -14.26 -2.08
CA PRO A 287 6.72 -14.47 -2.59
C PRO A 287 6.51 -13.71 -3.92
N LEU A 288 5.66 -14.27 -4.78
CA LEU A 288 5.28 -13.62 -6.04
C LEU A 288 4.11 -12.65 -5.85
N VAL A 289 4.29 -11.42 -6.33
CA VAL A 289 3.24 -10.42 -6.49
C VAL A 289 2.60 -10.63 -7.86
N ASN A 290 1.27 -10.81 -7.89
CA ASN A 290 0.55 -11.03 -9.13
C ASN A 290 0.47 -9.74 -9.97
N ARG A 291 0.95 -9.79 -11.21
CA ARG A 291 0.88 -8.72 -12.22
C ARG A 291 0.25 -9.19 -13.53
N MET A 292 -0.59 -10.21 -13.47
CA MET A 292 -1.39 -10.77 -14.56
C MET A 292 -2.70 -10.00 -14.83
N MET A 293 -2.86 -8.78 -14.28
CA MET A 293 -4.12 -8.02 -14.37
C MET A 293 -4.42 -7.61 -15.82
N ARG A 294 -5.64 -7.89 -16.27
CA ARG A 294 -6.14 -7.47 -17.59
C ARG A 294 -6.40 -5.97 -17.64
N GLU A 295 -6.92 -5.41 -16.55
CA GLU A 295 -7.22 -4.00 -16.39
C GLU A 295 -6.49 -3.42 -15.17
N PRO A 296 -5.92 -2.20 -15.28
CA PRO A 296 -5.28 -1.56 -14.14
C PRO A 296 -6.26 -1.25 -13.01
N LYS A 297 -5.85 -1.55 -11.77
CA LYS A 297 -6.59 -1.23 -10.55
C LYS A 297 -6.75 0.28 -10.34
N TYR A 298 -5.74 1.06 -10.73
CA TYR A 298 -5.76 2.53 -10.65
C TYR A 298 -5.59 3.18 -12.02
N GLU A 299 -6.25 4.31 -12.22
CA GLU A 299 -5.96 5.14 -13.38
C GLU A 299 -4.66 5.93 -13.24
N LEU A 300 -4.33 6.37 -12.03
CA LEU A 300 -3.14 7.17 -11.73
C LEU A 300 -2.58 6.81 -10.35
N SER A 301 -1.30 6.49 -10.29
CA SER A 301 -0.53 6.28 -9.05
C SER A 301 0.72 7.16 -9.03
N MET A 302 1.41 7.20 -7.90
CA MET A 302 2.64 7.97 -7.73
C MET A 302 3.72 7.16 -7.03
N CYS A 303 4.88 7.06 -7.68
CA CYS A 303 6.15 6.63 -7.13
C CYS A 303 6.85 7.84 -6.51
N VAL A 304 7.05 7.80 -5.19
CA VAL A 304 7.79 8.83 -4.45
C VAL A 304 9.20 8.34 -4.18
N ALA A 305 10.19 9.17 -4.49
CA ALA A 305 11.60 8.87 -4.21
C ALA A 305 11.84 8.54 -2.72
N PRO A 306 12.87 7.73 -2.39
CA PRO A 306 13.17 7.36 -1.01
C PRO A 306 13.37 8.56 -0.10
N LEU A 307 12.94 8.43 1.17
CA LEU A 307 13.08 9.49 2.16
C LEU A 307 14.45 9.41 2.85
N TYR A 308 15.37 10.33 2.52
CA TYR A 308 16.69 10.44 3.14
C TYR A 308 17.06 11.90 3.49
N GLY A 309 18.19 12.09 4.17
CA GLY A 309 18.67 13.40 4.61
C GLY A 309 18.06 13.89 5.92
N ALA A 310 18.73 14.87 6.54
CA ALA A 310 18.46 15.35 7.90
C ALA A 310 17.26 16.31 8.03
N GLU A 311 16.73 16.84 6.92
CA GLU A 311 15.59 17.76 6.98
C GLU A 311 14.33 17.06 7.53
N PRO A 312 13.60 17.67 8.48
CA PRO A 312 12.29 17.20 8.93
C PRO A 312 11.26 17.14 7.79
N LYS A 313 10.64 15.98 7.59
CA LYS A 313 9.77 15.71 6.42
C LYS A 313 8.27 15.81 6.69
N TRP A 314 7.85 15.92 7.96
CA TRP A 314 6.44 15.74 8.35
C TRP A 314 5.50 16.68 7.58
N LEU A 315 5.86 17.96 7.44
CA LEU A 315 5.02 18.95 6.77
C LEU A 315 5.04 18.78 5.25
N GLN A 316 6.20 18.46 4.69
CA GLN A 316 6.38 18.18 3.26
C GLN A 316 5.57 16.96 2.81
N ILE A 317 5.54 15.89 3.61
CA ILE A 317 4.75 14.68 3.34
C ILE A 317 3.26 15.01 3.33
N ILE A 318 2.77 15.71 4.36
CA ILE A 318 1.36 16.08 4.45
C ILE A 318 0.97 16.99 3.27
N GLU A 319 1.77 18.02 2.97
CA GLU A 319 1.50 18.93 1.87
C GLU A 319 1.53 18.22 0.51
N MET A 320 2.52 17.36 0.25
CA MET A 320 2.62 16.60 -1.00
C MET A 320 1.38 15.71 -1.20
N ILE A 321 1.00 14.93 -0.18
CA ILE A 321 -0.15 14.02 -0.28
C ILE A 321 -1.44 14.82 -0.53
N GLU A 322 -1.67 15.89 0.23
CA GLU A 322 -2.89 16.69 0.05
C GLU A 322 -2.86 17.50 -1.26
N HIS A 323 -1.68 17.90 -1.75
CA HIS A 323 -1.50 18.51 -3.08
C HIS A 323 -1.93 17.57 -4.20
N PHE A 324 -1.36 16.36 -4.24
CA PHE A 324 -1.65 15.42 -5.31
C PHE A 324 -3.09 14.91 -5.26
N LYS A 325 -3.71 14.82 -4.08
CA LYS A 325 -5.15 14.56 -3.93
C LYS A 325 -6.06 15.66 -4.49
N LEU A 326 -5.56 16.87 -4.70
CA LEU A 326 -6.30 17.91 -5.43
C LEU A 326 -6.19 17.71 -6.95
N GLN A 327 -5.19 16.97 -7.42
CA GLN A 327 -4.87 16.76 -8.83
C GLN A 327 -5.42 15.42 -9.39
N TYR A 328 -6.03 14.57 -8.57
CA TYR A 328 -6.77 13.38 -9.02
C TYR A 328 -7.81 12.92 -7.99
N VAL A 329 -8.85 12.22 -8.46
CA VAL A 329 -9.96 11.74 -7.62
C VAL A 329 -9.55 10.47 -6.86
N ARG A 330 -9.89 10.44 -5.56
CA ARG A 330 -9.47 9.48 -4.54
C ARG A 330 -9.93 8.04 -4.82
N THR A 331 -9.01 7.07 -4.77
CA THR A 331 -9.28 5.65 -4.44
C THR A 331 -8.63 5.21 -3.11
N GLY A 332 -7.57 5.87 -2.64
CA GLY A 332 -7.17 5.84 -1.23
C GLY A 332 -6.26 4.71 -0.76
N GLU A 333 -5.16 4.43 -1.47
CA GLU A 333 -4.12 3.51 -0.97
C GLU A 333 -2.75 4.22 -0.93
N LEU A 334 -2.11 4.21 0.25
CA LEU A 334 -0.71 4.58 0.45
C LEU A 334 0.02 3.29 0.81
N GLU A 335 0.83 2.78 -0.11
CA GLU A 335 1.71 1.64 0.13
C GLU A 335 3.11 2.15 0.53
N VAL A 336 3.66 1.62 1.62
CA VAL A 336 5.01 1.97 2.08
C VAL A 336 5.94 0.80 1.77
N HIS A 337 6.95 1.07 0.95
CA HIS A 337 7.97 0.11 0.58
C HIS A 337 9.22 0.37 1.41
N TYR A 338 9.60 -0.63 2.20
CA TYR A 338 10.84 -0.58 2.94
C TYR A 338 11.95 -1.21 2.09
N LEU A 339 12.87 -0.37 1.64
CA LEU A 339 14.07 -0.81 0.96
C LEU A 339 15.09 -1.26 2.04
N TYR A 340 14.99 -2.52 2.44
CA TYR A 340 15.92 -3.11 3.42
C TYR A 340 17.14 -3.69 2.71
N GLU A 341 18.34 -3.27 3.08
CA GLU A 341 19.59 -3.93 2.68
C GLU A 341 20.65 -3.80 3.79
N ARG A 342 21.55 -4.79 3.86
CA ARG A 342 22.61 -4.89 4.88
C ARG A 342 23.83 -4.02 4.59
N ASP A 343 23.92 -3.42 3.40
CA ASP A 343 25.06 -2.61 2.97
C ASP A 343 24.72 -1.11 2.99
N GLN A 344 25.57 -0.29 3.61
CA GLN A 344 25.46 1.18 3.52
C GLN A 344 25.77 1.64 2.10
N ARG A 345 24.91 2.50 1.53
CA ARG A 345 25.05 3.05 0.18
C ARG A 345 24.85 4.55 0.16
N THR A 346 25.35 5.19 -0.89
CA THR A 346 25.04 6.58 -1.19
C THR A 346 23.59 6.73 -1.64
N ASP A 347 22.94 7.81 -1.22
CA ASP A 347 21.50 8.06 -1.43
C ASP A 347 21.06 7.92 -2.90
N ASN A 348 21.90 8.33 -3.86
CA ASN A 348 21.58 8.25 -5.28
C ASN A 348 21.36 6.82 -5.78
N HIS A 349 22.00 5.81 -5.18
CA HIS A 349 21.81 4.42 -5.57
C HIS A 349 20.44 3.90 -5.13
N TRP A 350 19.95 4.34 -3.96
CA TRP A 350 18.61 3.99 -3.48
C TRP A 350 17.52 4.59 -4.35
N HIS A 351 17.72 5.79 -4.85
CA HIS A 351 16.82 6.41 -5.82
C HIS A 351 16.69 5.53 -7.08
N MET A 352 17.80 5.01 -7.60
CA MET A 352 17.77 4.15 -8.79
C MET A 352 17.07 2.80 -8.55
N VAL A 353 17.31 2.16 -7.40
CA VAL A 353 16.59 0.93 -7.00
C VAL A 353 15.09 1.20 -6.92
N ASN A 354 14.69 2.31 -6.28
CA ASN A 354 13.28 2.69 -6.17
C ASN A 354 12.63 2.94 -7.53
N ILE A 355 13.32 3.61 -8.46
CA ILE A 355 12.79 3.85 -9.81
C ILE A 355 12.56 2.53 -10.55
N ALA A 356 13.56 1.64 -10.51
CA ALA A 356 13.47 0.33 -11.16
C ALA A 356 12.35 -0.52 -10.56
N ASP A 357 12.28 -0.61 -9.24
CA ASP A 357 11.26 -1.38 -8.55
C ASP A 357 9.86 -0.80 -8.76
N CYS A 358 9.68 0.51 -8.60
CA CYS A 358 8.37 1.15 -8.75
C CYS A 358 7.86 1.14 -10.21
N LEU A 359 8.75 1.16 -11.20
CA LEU A 359 8.38 0.92 -12.60
C LEU A 359 7.74 -0.46 -12.79
N ILE A 360 8.32 -1.50 -12.18
CA ILE A 360 7.80 -2.86 -12.27
C ILE A 360 6.57 -3.05 -11.39
N TRP A 361 6.57 -2.49 -10.18
CA TRP A 361 5.45 -2.56 -9.24
C TRP A 361 4.19 -1.93 -9.81
N SER A 362 4.31 -0.75 -10.42
CA SER A 362 3.18 -0.03 -11.02
C SER A 362 2.69 -0.63 -12.33
N ARG A 363 3.49 -1.47 -12.99
CA ARG A 363 3.14 -2.09 -14.28
C ARG A 363 1.91 -2.97 -14.13
N LYS A 364 0.87 -2.69 -14.94
CA LYS A 364 -0.45 -3.35 -14.89
C LYS A 364 -1.25 -3.12 -13.61
N GLU A 365 -0.68 -2.53 -12.56
CA GLU A 365 -1.40 -2.05 -11.37
C GLU A 365 -2.05 -0.69 -11.63
N SER A 366 -1.34 0.19 -12.34
CA SER A 366 -1.81 1.54 -12.67
C SER A 366 -1.69 1.82 -14.17
N LYS A 367 -2.66 2.57 -14.72
CA LYS A 367 -2.59 3.01 -16.13
C LYS A 367 -1.49 4.06 -16.32
N TRP A 368 -1.44 5.04 -15.42
CA TRP A 368 -0.42 6.07 -15.39
C TRP A 368 0.29 6.09 -14.04
N THR A 369 1.58 6.41 -14.04
CA THR A 369 2.41 6.47 -12.83
C THR A 369 3.29 7.71 -12.84
N ILE A 370 3.12 8.55 -11.82
CA ILE A 370 3.94 9.74 -11.57
C ILE A 370 5.26 9.32 -10.93
N PHE A 371 6.39 9.81 -11.42
CA PHE A 371 7.68 9.72 -10.75
C PHE A 371 8.07 11.10 -10.22
N ALA A 372 8.01 11.28 -8.89
CA ALA A 372 8.22 12.57 -8.23
C ALA A 372 9.03 12.44 -6.93
N ASP A 373 9.72 13.52 -6.57
CA ASP A 373 10.39 13.68 -5.28
C ASP A 373 9.45 14.35 -4.27
N LEU A 374 9.73 14.17 -2.97
CA LEU A 374 8.93 14.74 -1.90
C LEU A 374 8.80 16.28 -1.96
N ASP A 375 9.82 16.94 -2.49
CA ASP A 375 9.91 18.39 -2.60
C ASP A 375 9.40 18.96 -3.94
N GLU A 376 8.66 18.17 -4.71
CA GLU A 376 8.12 18.56 -6.00
C GLU A 376 6.59 18.69 -5.98
N ARG A 377 6.08 19.71 -6.66
CA ARG A 377 4.64 19.91 -6.91
C ARG A 377 4.43 20.02 -8.41
N ILE A 378 3.77 19.02 -8.99
CA ILE A 378 3.38 19.02 -10.40
C ILE A 378 2.05 19.75 -10.53
N LEU A 379 1.97 20.68 -11.48
CA LEU A 379 0.83 21.56 -11.70
C LEU A 379 0.44 21.59 -13.18
N MET A 380 -0.87 21.58 -13.44
CA MET A 380 -1.44 22.04 -14.70
C MET A 380 -1.60 23.56 -14.61
N THR A 381 -1.00 24.29 -15.55
CA THR A 381 -0.90 25.76 -15.51
C THR A 381 -2.10 26.41 -16.18
N GLU A 382 -2.12 26.52 -17.51
CA GLU A 382 -3.24 27.11 -18.26
C GLU A 382 -4.30 26.06 -18.63
N TYR A 383 -3.99 24.77 -18.56
CA TYR A 383 -4.98 23.71 -18.77
C TYR A 383 -6.07 23.76 -17.69
N ASN A 384 -7.33 23.76 -18.13
CA ASN A 384 -8.50 23.85 -17.28
C ASN A 384 -9.00 22.46 -16.86
N GLY A 385 -8.24 21.81 -15.98
CA GLY A 385 -8.56 20.49 -15.43
C GLY A 385 -7.48 20.01 -14.46
N THR A 386 -7.64 18.79 -13.98
CA THR A 386 -6.63 18.12 -13.15
C THR A 386 -5.59 17.39 -14.01
N ILE A 387 -4.51 16.90 -13.38
CA ILE A 387 -3.53 16.05 -14.07
C ILE A 387 -4.22 14.81 -14.68
N LEU A 388 -5.14 14.20 -13.93
CA LEU A 388 -5.87 13.02 -14.41
C LEU A 388 -6.77 13.34 -15.61
N ASP A 389 -7.43 14.50 -15.62
CA ASP A 389 -8.26 14.93 -16.75
C ASP A 389 -7.41 15.07 -18.02
N TYR A 390 -6.23 15.70 -17.90
CA TYR A 390 -5.29 15.82 -19.01
C TYR A 390 -4.85 14.46 -19.55
N LEU A 391 -4.54 13.50 -18.66
CA LEU A 391 -4.12 12.16 -19.05
C LEU A 391 -5.23 11.38 -19.78
N ARG A 392 -6.51 11.60 -19.42
CA ARG A 392 -7.67 10.98 -20.09
C ARG A 392 -7.92 11.53 -21.49
N GLU A 393 -7.46 12.75 -21.77
CA GLU A 393 -7.54 13.38 -23.09
C GLU A 393 -6.50 12.84 -24.08
N ILE A 394 -5.43 12.20 -23.60
CA ILE A 394 -4.40 11.60 -24.46
C ILE A 394 -5.01 10.43 -25.24
N LYS A 395 -5.18 10.59 -26.56
CA LYS A 395 -5.69 9.55 -27.46
C LYS A 395 -4.62 8.84 -28.30
N ASP A 396 -3.44 9.44 -28.43
CA ASP A 396 -2.34 8.82 -29.17
C ASP A 396 -1.72 7.70 -28.33
N GLU A 397 -2.01 6.46 -28.70
CA GLU A 397 -1.48 5.27 -28.03
C GLU A 397 0.05 5.13 -28.12
N LYS A 398 0.72 5.90 -28.99
CA LYS A 398 2.19 5.95 -29.00
C LYS A 398 2.78 6.79 -27.87
N ILE A 399 1.97 7.63 -27.21
CA ILE A 399 2.44 8.36 -26.03
C ILE A 399 2.58 7.38 -24.87
N ALA A 400 3.82 7.17 -24.44
CA ALA A 400 4.18 6.34 -23.30
C ALA A 400 4.37 7.13 -22.01
N GLY A 401 4.30 8.45 -22.08
CA GLY A 401 4.34 9.33 -20.93
C GLY A 401 4.38 10.80 -21.31
N ILE A 402 4.18 11.65 -20.31
CA ILE A 402 4.30 13.11 -20.40
C ILE A 402 5.42 13.60 -19.49
N GLN A 403 6.14 14.63 -19.93
CA GLN A 403 7.27 15.20 -19.22
C GLN A 403 7.05 16.69 -18.93
N PHE A 404 7.20 17.06 -17.66
CA PHE A 404 7.04 18.41 -17.14
C PHE A 404 8.40 19.10 -16.99
N ARG A 405 8.46 20.40 -17.31
CA ARG A 405 9.66 21.22 -17.11
C ARG A 405 9.78 21.66 -15.65
N GLN A 406 11.03 21.90 -15.24
CA GLN A 406 11.35 22.27 -13.86
C GLN A 406 11.40 23.79 -13.68
N GLN A 407 10.76 24.29 -12.61
CA GLN A 407 11.06 25.57 -11.99
C GLN A 407 11.55 25.35 -10.55
N TRP A 408 12.78 25.75 -10.25
CA TRP A 408 13.30 25.69 -8.88
C TRP A 408 12.72 26.80 -8.03
N VAL A 409 12.22 26.45 -6.86
CA VAL A 409 11.82 27.37 -5.79
C VAL A 409 12.88 27.25 -4.69
N LEU A 410 13.62 28.34 -4.47
CA LEU A 410 14.81 28.32 -3.63
C LEU A 410 14.41 28.44 -2.16
N LYS A 411 14.68 27.38 -1.40
CA LYS A 411 14.60 27.42 0.07
C LYS A 411 15.92 27.94 0.63
N THR A 412 15.80 28.65 1.74
CA THR A 412 16.92 29.26 2.47
C THR A 412 17.06 28.72 3.88
N GLU A 413 16.20 27.77 4.27
CA GLU A 413 16.09 27.24 5.62
C GLU A 413 15.34 25.90 5.60
N LEU A 414 15.58 25.11 6.65
CA LEU A 414 14.96 23.80 6.86
C LEU A 414 13.55 23.93 7.44
N LEU A 415 12.72 22.93 7.18
CA LEU A 415 11.41 22.79 7.82
C LEU A 415 11.51 22.60 9.35
N PRO A 416 10.47 23.01 10.12
CA PRO A 416 10.45 22.87 11.57
C PRO A 416 10.50 21.40 12.00
N GLU A 417 11.24 21.10 13.06
CA GLU A 417 11.40 19.73 13.57
C GLU A 417 10.09 19.13 14.12
N LYS A 418 9.22 19.97 14.70
CA LYS A 418 8.01 19.53 15.39
C LYS A 418 6.82 20.40 15.04
N TYR A 419 5.64 19.80 15.12
CA TYR A 419 4.36 20.50 14.98
C TYR A 419 4.03 21.27 16.27
N GLU A 420 3.86 22.58 16.16
CA GLU A 420 3.53 23.47 17.28
C GLU A 420 2.11 24.04 17.21
N GLY A 421 1.46 23.92 16.05
CA GLY A 421 0.06 24.31 15.88
C GLY A 421 -0.31 24.91 14.54
N GLU A 422 -1.55 25.35 14.47
CA GLU A 422 -2.25 26.03 13.36
C GLU A 422 -1.39 26.97 12.53
N ASN A 423 -0.93 27.96 13.28
CA ASN A 423 -0.27 29.14 12.79
C ASN A 423 1.14 28.81 12.28
N GLN A 424 1.73 27.68 12.72
CA GLN A 424 3.00 27.21 12.20
C GLN A 424 2.82 26.72 10.75
N ILE A 425 1.71 26.03 10.44
CA ILE A 425 1.45 25.52 9.08
C ILE A 425 1.32 26.67 8.09
N GLU A 426 0.58 27.72 8.42
CA GLU A 426 0.44 28.90 7.54
C GLU A 426 1.78 29.57 7.23
N LYS A 427 2.74 29.52 8.17
CA LYS A 427 4.06 30.14 8.04
C LYS A 427 5.10 29.24 7.37
N TRP A 428 4.95 27.93 7.50
CA TRP A 428 6.01 26.95 7.17
C TRP A 428 5.66 25.99 6.06
N MET A 429 4.39 25.93 5.63
CA MET A 429 4.00 25.13 4.48
C MET A 429 4.78 25.61 3.24
N PRO A 430 5.53 24.73 2.55
CA PRO A 430 6.31 25.12 1.37
C PRO A 430 5.58 26.01 0.36
N ALA A 431 4.31 25.70 0.07
CA ALA A 431 3.50 26.49 -0.84
C ALA A 431 3.21 27.94 -0.38
N HIS A 432 3.34 28.23 0.92
CA HIS A 432 3.20 29.58 1.51
C HIS A 432 4.52 30.31 1.71
N ARG A 433 5.61 29.59 2.00
CA ARG A 433 6.82 30.21 2.55
C ARG A 433 7.81 30.66 1.49
N TRP A 434 7.98 29.88 0.43
CA TRP A 434 9.02 30.12 -0.56
C TRP A 434 8.44 30.47 -1.92
N HIS A 435 8.85 31.64 -2.40
CA HIS A 435 8.37 32.25 -3.65
C HIS A 435 9.49 32.56 -4.63
N ASN A 436 10.72 32.75 -4.12
CA ASN A 436 11.87 33.11 -4.95
C ASN A 436 12.24 31.93 -5.85
N SER A 437 11.99 32.09 -7.14
CA SER A 437 12.01 30.99 -8.10
C SER A 437 12.93 31.32 -9.27
N SER A 438 13.62 30.30 -9.77
CA SER A 438 14.36 30.38 -11.02
C SER A 438 13.45 30.59 -12.23
N ALA A 439 14.05 31.03 -13.34
CA ALA A 439 13.45 30.84 -14.65
C ALA A 439 13.31 29.34 -14.96
N ILE A 440 12.41 29.00 -15.88
CA ILE A 440 12.05 27.62 -16.18
C ILE A 440 13.20 26.92 -16.90
N GLY A 441 13.65 25.79 -16.35
CA GLY A 441 14.74 24.98 -16.90
C GLY A 441 14.45 24.50 -18.33
N PRO A 442 15.49 24.26 -19.14
CA PRO A 442 15.31 23.79 -20.51
C PRO A 442 14.67 22.40 -20.57
N SER A 443 14.17 22.01 -21.75
CA SER A 443 13.54 20.70 -21.94
C SER A 443 14.45 19.55 -21.48
N GLY A 444 13.93 18.66 -20.64
CA GLY A 444 14.63 17.50 -20.09
C GLY A 444 15.54 17.79 -18.88
N HIS A 445 15.80 19.06 -18.54
CA HIS A 445 16.59 19.39 -17.34
C HIS A 445 15.78 19.10 -16.08
N THR A 446 16.25 18.13 -15.31
CA THR A 446 15.65 17.67 -14.04
C THR A 446 14.13 17.54 -14.12
N ALA A 447 13.65 17.06 -15.26
CA ALA A 447 12.23 16.98 -15.55
C ALA A 447 11.56 15.88 -14.74
N LYS A 448 10.24 15.95 -14.60
CA LYS A 448 9.44 14.87 -13.99
C LYS A 448 8.43 14.32 -14.95
N CYS A 449 8.17 13.04 -14.81
CA CYS A 449 7.45 12.27 -15.81
C CYS A 449 6.24 11.59 -15.18
N ILE A 450 5.18 11.49 -15.97
CA ILE A 450 4.07 10.58 -15.73
C ILE A 450 4.08 9.59 -16.89
N ILE A 451 4.18 8.30 -16.61
CA ILE A 451 4.39 7.27 -17.63
C ILE A 451 3.29 6.22 -17.61
N ASP A 452 3.06 5.58 -18.76
CA ASP A 452 2.39 4.28 -18.85
C ASP A 452 3.46 3.21 -18.72
N SER A 453 3.57 2.60 -17.54
CA SER A 453 4.59 1.60 -17.20
C SER A 453 4.46 0.29 -18.00
N SER A 454 3.34 0.09 -18.73
CA SER A 454 3.20 -1.02 -19.69
C SER A 454 3.92 -0.76 -21.02
N LYS A 455 4.24 0.51 -21.33
CA LYS A 455 4.95 0.93 -22.55
C LYS A 455 6.44 1.18 -22.28
N VAL A 456 6.80 1.45 -21.03
CA VAL A 456 8.17 1.75 -20.59
C VAL A 456 8.90 0.49 -20.12
N PHE A 457 10.05 0.21 -20.73
CA PHE A 457 10.90 -0.92 -20.37
C PHE A 457 11.93 -0.53 -19.30
N ARG A 458 12.60 0.62 -19.46
CA ARG A 458 13.61 1.14 -18.53
C ARG A 458 13.42 2.63 -18.29
N MET A 459 13.41 3.03 -17.02
CA MET A 459 13.20 4.41 -16.58
C MET A 459 14.45 4.95 -15.88
N TRP A 460 14.82 6.20 -16.17
CA TRP A 460 15.79 6.98 -15.40
C TRP A 460 15.08 8.06 -14.57
N VAL A 461 15.81 8.74 -13.69
CA VAL A 461 15.26 9.73 -12.75
C VAL A 461 14.37 10.80 -13.42
N HIS A 462 14.73 11.22 -14.64
CA HIS A 462 14.07 12.35 -15.32
C HIS A 462 13.50 12.03 -16.70
N ASN A 463 13.69 10.81 -17.20
CA ASN A 463 13.28 10.43 -18.54
C ASN A 463 13.18 8.90 -18.69
N VAL A 464 12.36 8.46 -19.63
CA VAL A 464 12.40 7.09 -20.12
C VAL A 464 13.70 6.87 -20.89
N GLU A 465 14.42 5.80 -20.58
CA GLU A 465 15.62 5.40 -21.33
C GLU A 465 15.28 4.43 -22.45
N GLU A 466 14.32 3.55 -22.21
CA GLU A 466 13.94 2.50 -23.16
C GLU A 466 12.45 2.19 -23.07
N TYR A 467 11.79 2.10 -24.22
CA TYR A 467 10.42 1.63 -24.36
C TYR A 467 10.41 0.19 -24.86
N PHE A 468 9.30 -0.49 -24.68
CA PHE A 468 9.07 -1.74 -25.40
C PHE A 468 9.08 -1.47 -26.92
N PRO A 469 9.74 -2.33 -27.73
CA PRO A 469 9.89 -2.11 -29.17
C PRO A 469 8.59 -2.38 -29.94
N GLY A 470 8.57 -2.07 -31.24
CA GLY A 470 7.50 -2.45 -32.18
C GLY A 470 6.37 -1.43 -32.37
N HIS A 471 6.21 -0.46 -31.47
CA HIS A 471 5.05 0.46 -31.51
C HIS A 471 5.41 1.95 -31.69
N GLY A 472 6.70 2.29 -31.67
CA GLY A 472 7.16 3.68 -31.84
C GLY A 472 6.78 4.58 -30.67
N TYR A 473 6.81 4.05 -29.45
CA TYR A 473 6.49 4.78 -28.23
C TYR A 473 7.40 5.98 -27.99
N PHE A 474 6.85 7.08 -27.46
CA PHE A 474 7.61 8.28 -27.14
C PHE A 474 7.05 9.05 -25.93
N MET A 475 7.89 9.89 -25.33
CA MET A 475 7.50 10.86 -24.30
C MET A 475 7.00 12.16 -24.95
N LYS A 476 5.78 12.59 -24.60
CA LYS A 476 5.29 13.93 -24.94
C LYS A 476 5.88 14.95 -23.96
N LYS A 477 6.57 15.95 -24.48
CA LYS A 477 7.14 17.05 -23.68
C LYS A 477 6.12 18.16 -23.58
N LEU A 478 5.69 18.48 -22.36
CA LEU A 478 4.73 19.56 -22.13
C LEU A 478 5.40 20.93 -22.22
N THR A 479 4.66 21.91 -22.72
CA THR A 479 5.06 23.31 -22.57
C THR A 479 4.75 23.79 -21.13
N PRO A 480 5.43 24.83 -20.62
CA PRO A 480 5.10 25.40 -19.32
C PRO A 480 3.67 25.92 -19.17
N GLU A 481 3.01 26.26 -20.28
CA GLU A 481 1.61 26.69 -20.34
C GLU A 481 0.65 25.49 -20.20
N GLU A 482 1.07 24.29 -20.60
CA GLU A 482 0.34 23.06 -20.31
C GLU A 482 0.56 22.63 -18.86
N GLY A 483 1.82 22.51 -18.41
CA GLY A 483 2.14 22.10 -17.05
C GLY A 483 3.59 22.32 -16.63
N LEU A 484 3.81 22.41 -15.32
CA LEU A 484 5.08 22.77 -14.71
C LEU A 484 5.32 22.03 -13.38
N VAL A 485 6.57 21.73 -13.07
CA VAL A 485 7.00 21.31 -11.74
C VAL A 485 7.51 22.50 -10.94
N ARG A 486 7.03 22.69 -9.72
CA ARG A 486 7.66 23.54 -8.71
C ARG A 486 8.51 22.67 -7.79
N HIS A 487 9.81 22.86 -7.80
CA HIS A 487 10.77 22.05 -7.01
C HIS A 487 11.39 22.88 -5.91
N TYR A 488 10.95 22.58 -4.69
CA TYR A 488 11.33 23.31 -3.48
C TYR A 488 12.64 22.79 -2.93
N ARG A 489 13.76 23.37 -3.35
CA ARG A 489 15.09 22.85 -2.99
C ARG A 489 15.83 23.79 -2.04
N ASP A 490 16.35 23.21 -0.96
CA ASP A 490 17.24 23.92 -0.04
C ASP A 490 18.65 24.04 -0.62
N GLN A 491 19.21 25.25 -0.51
CA GLN A 491 20.51 25.56 -1.09
C GLN A 491 21.69 24.98 -0.29
N THR A 492 21.49 24.69 0.99
CA THR A 492 22.54 24.18 1.89
C THR A 492 22.58 22.65 1.91
N LEU A 493 21.42 21.98 1.81
CA LEU A 493 21.33 20.53 1.82
C LEU A 493 22.14 19.91 0.67
N GLY A 494 23.06 19.02 1.02
CA GLY A 494 23.94 18.34 0.06
C GLY A 494 24.85 19.27 -0.75
N SER A 495 25.08 20.51 -0.28
CA SER A 495 25.76 21.59 -1.01
C SER A 495 25.11 21.88 -2.37
N TRP A 496 23.79 21.78 -2.46
CA TRP A 496 23.07 21.95 -3.73
C TRP A 496 23.34 23.31 -4.37
N GLY A 497 23.33 24.39 -3.57
CA GLY A 497 23.57 25.75 -4.03
C GLY A 497 24.95 25.91 -4.67
N GLU A 498 25.99 25.40 -4.02
CA GLU A 498 27.37 25.42 -4.54
C GLU A 498 27.50 24.67 -5.86
N LYS A 499 26.82 23.53 -5.98
CA LYS A 499 26.90 22.65 -7.15
C LYS A 499 26.08 23.15 -8.34
N TRP A 500 24.86 23.62 -8.10
CA TRP A 500 23.84 23.75 -9.14
C TRP A 500 23.28 25.15 -9.33
N LEU A 501 23.41 26.06 -8.34
CA LEU A 501 22.77 27.39 -8.43
C LEU A 501 23.27 28.20 -9.61
N ASN A 502 24.59 28.23 -9.85
CA ASN A 502 25.17 28.96 -10.99
C ASN A 502 24.61 28.47 -12.33
N SER A 503 24.49 27.15 -12.51
CA SER A 503 23.89 26.58 -13.73
C SER A 503 22.39 26.89 -13.84
N THR A 504 21.68 26.92 -12.71
CA THR A 504 20.25 27.24 -12.63
C THR A 504 19.96 28.70 -12.99
N LEU A 505 20.82 29.62 -12.55
CA LEU A 505 20.68 31.05 -12.85
C LEU A 505 20.89 31.37 -14.34
N ARG A 506 21.51 30.47 -15.12
CA ARG A 506 21.62 30.62 -16.58
C ARG A 506 20.30 30.47 -17.31
N PHE A 507 19.26 29.92 -16.67
CA PHE A 507 17.93 29.81 -17.26
C PHE A 507 17.25 31.18 -17.41
N GLY A 508 17.68 32.16 -16.61
CA GLY A 508 17.13 33.51 -16.56
C GLY A 508 17.09 34.09 -15.15
N PRO A 509 16.66 35.34 -14.99
CA PRO A 509 16.64 36.01 -13.69
C PRO A 509 15.65 35.35 -12.74
N LEU A 510 15.96 35.40 -11.44
CA LEU A 510 15.03 34.99 -10.39
C LEU A 510 13.77 35.85 -10.38
N ARG A 511 12.64 35.25 -10.03
CA ARG A 511 11.33 35.89 -9.98
C ARG A 511 10.55 35.39 -8.78
N LEU A 512 9.71 36.25 -8.21
CA LEU A 512 8.72 35.81 -7.24
C LEU A 512 7.59 35.11 -7.99
N THR A 513 7.37 33.83 -7.68
CA THR A 513 6.24 33.07 -8.22
C THR A 513 5.52 32.36 -7.09
N ASP A 514 4.21 32.49 -7.07
CA ASP A 514 3.36 31.93 -6.02
C ASP A 514 2.78 30.59 -6.42
N TYR A 515 2.44 29.78 -5.42
CA TYR A 515 1.61 28.61 -5.63
C TYR A 515 0.20 29.05 -6.09
N PRO A 516 -0.47 28.33 -7.02
CA PRO A 516 -1.73 28.80 -7.61
C PRO A 516 -2.82 29.10 -6.56
N THR A 517 -3.35 30.32 -6.60
CA THR A 517 -4.39 30.81 -5.66
C THR A 517 -5.65 29.94 -5.69
N LYS A 518 -6.00 29.38 -6.85
CA LYS A 518 -7.13 28.43 -7.02
C LYS A 518 -7.01 27.18 -6.14
N PHE A 519 -5.80 26.79 -5.74
CA PHE A 519 -5.55 25.60 -4.93
C PHE A 519 -5.09 25.93 -3.51
N LEU A 520 -4.37 27.04 -3.31
CA LEU A 520 -3.66 27.35 -2.06
C LEU A 520 -4.55 27.33 -0.82
N GLY A 521 -5.73 27.96 -0.87
CA GLY A 521 -6.66 28.01 0.26
C GLY A 521 -7.14 26.62 0.66
N LYS A 522 -7.65 25.84 -0.30
CA LYS A 522 -8.13 24.47 -0.07
C LYS A 522 -7.02 23.54 0.42
N LEU A 523 -5.83 23.64 -0.18
CA LEU A 523 -4.65 22.87 0.23
C LEU A 523 -4.30 23.16 1.69
N THR A 524 -4.24 24.44 2.07
CA THR A 524 -3.93 24.86 3.45
C THR A 524 -4.91 24.24 4.46
N THR A 525 -6.21 24.29 4.17
CA THR A 525 -7.24 23.71 5.04
C THR A 525 -7.06 22.19 5.20
N LEU A 526 -6.76 21.48 4.11
CA LEU A 526 -6.54 20.03 4.14
C LEU A 526 -5.29 19.66 4.93
N VAL A 527 -4.18 20.38 4.73
CA VAL A 527 -2.92 20.19 5.46
C VAL A 527 -3.13 20.41 6.96
N LYS A 528 -3.79 21.50 7.36
CA LYS A 528 -4.14 21.75 8.77
C LYS A 528 -4.97 20.64 9.37
N LYS A 529 -6.02 20.22 8.67
CA LYS A 529 -6.90 19.12 9.11
C LYS A 529 -6.10 17.83 9.32
N ARG A 530 -5.21 17.48 8.38
CA ARG A 530 -4.38 16.28 8.45
C ARG A 530 -3.37 16.35 9.59
N ALA A 531 -2.62 17.45 9.69
CA ALA A 531 -1.63 17.65 10.74
C ALA A 531 -2.27 17.61 12.14
N ARG A 532 -3.43 18.25 12.33
CA ARG A 532 -4.19 18.18 13.57
C ARG A 532 -4.58 16.74 13.92
N TYR A 533 -5.08 15.97 12.94
CA TYR A 533 -5.50 14.60 13.16
C TYR A 533 -4.32 13.68 13.55
N VAL A 534 -3.20 13.78 12.82
CA VAL A 534 -2.05 12.87 12.97
C VAL A 534 -1.13 13.28 14.14
N LEU A 535 -0.94 14.57 14.39
CA LEU A 535 0.12 15.08 15.26
C LEU A 535 -0.37 15.72 16.57
N ARG A 536 -1.67 16.03 16.71
CA ARG A 536 -2.22 16.60 17.97
C ARG A 536 -2.70 15.52 18.95
N SER A 537 -2.88 14.28 18.51
CA SER A 537 -3.57 13.22 19.25
C SER A 537 -2.66 12.26 20.03
N ARG A 538 -1.32 12.44 20.06
CA ARG A 538 -0.41 11.43 20.65
C ARG A 538 0.70 12.05 21.52
N ASN A 539 0.60 11.84 22.83
CA ASN A 539 1.77 11.70 23.70
C ASN A 539 2.55 10.45 23.24
N HIS A 540 3.57 10.66 22.40
CA HIS A 540 4.28 9.65 21.61
C HIS A 540 5.18 8.67 22.39
N GLN A 541 5.05 8.51 23.71
CA GLN A 541 5.81 7.50 24.45
C GLN A 541 5.15 6.11 24.45
N ALA A 542 3.81 6.01 24.43
CA ALA A 542 3.14 4.72 24.57
C ALA A 542 3.16 3.86 23.30
N GLU A 543 3.02 4.48 22.12
CA GLU A 543 2.92 3.73 20.86
C GLU A 543 4.27 3.38 20.23
N SER A 544 5.29 4.21 20.43
CA SER A 544 6.66 3.90 20.02
C SER A 544 7.22 2.73 20.83
N ILE A 545 6.91 2.67 22.13
CA ILE A 545 7.18 1.52 22.99
C ILE A 545 6.36 0.30 22.55
N ALA A 546 5.08 0.46 22.19
CA ALA A 546 4.26 -0.66 21.72
C ALA A 546 4.76 -1.25 20.38
N VAL A 547 5.22 -0.42 19.45
CA VAL A 547 5.80 -0.89 18.17
C VAL A 547 7.15 -1.56 18.42
N LEU A 548 8.03 -0.97 19.25
CA LEU A 548 9.31 -1.59 19.61
C LEU A 548 9.14 -2.91 20.37
N LEU A 549 8.17 -2.99 21.29
CA LEU A 549 7.83 -4.22 22.02
C LEU A 549 7.20 -5.26 21.10
N LYS A 550 6.39 -4.85 20.13
CA LYS A 550 5.81 -5.75 19.13
C LYS A 550 6.88 -6.32 18.21
N THR A 551 7.81 -5.50 17.73
CA THR A 551 8.94 -5.96 16.89
C THR A 551 9.90 -6.85 17.68
N ALA A 552 10.23 -6.50 18.93
CA ALA A 552 11.06 -7.34 19.80
C ALA A 552 10.37 -8.68 20.16
N TYR A 553 9.05 -8.67 20.32
CA TYR A 553 8.26 -9.88 20.56
C TYR A 553 8.16 -10.76 19.32
N GLU A 554 7.96 -10.18 18.14
CA GLU A 554 7.94 -10.90 16.86
C GLU A 554 9.32 -11.51 16.55
N GLU A 555 10.41 -10.80 16.83
CA GLU A 555 11.78 -11.32 16.75
C GLU A 555 12.03 -12.43 17.78
N TYR A 556 11.58 -12.26 19.02
CA TYR A 556 11.68 -13.29 20.07
C TYR A 556 10.93 -14.58 19.69
N VAL A 557 9.70 -14.46 19.17
CA VAL A 557 8.88 -15.59 18.70
C VAL A 557 9.52 -16.25 17.47
N ALA A 558 10.11 -15.48 16.55
CA ALA A 558 10.84 -16.01 15.42
C ALA A 558 12.12 -16.78 15.84
N LEU A 559 12.81 -16.33 16.89
CA LEU A 559 14.02 -16.97 17.43
C LEU A 559 13.73 -18.21 18.30
N HIS A 560 12.58 -18.29 18.97
CA HIS A 560 12.27 -19.35 19.94
C HIS A 560 11.26 -20.39 19.42
N SER A 561 10.63 -20.15 18.26
CA SER A 561 9.76 -21.14 17.60
C SER A 561 10.51 -22.34 17.00
N SER A 562 11.85 -22.33 17.00
CA SER A 562 12.66 -23.50 16.59
C SER A 562 13.13 -24.40 17.74
N LYS A 563 12.84 -24.07 19.02
CA LYS A 563 13.24 -24.88 20.17
C LYS A 563 12.24 -24.75 21.32
N THR A 564 11.20 -25.57 21.29
CA THR A 564 10.68 -26.41 22.41
C THR A 564 9.29 -26.95 22.04
N LYS A 565 9.18 -28.28 21.93
CA LYS A 565 7.93 -28.98 22.20
C LYS A 565 7.81 -29.12 23.72
N GLU A 566 6.58 -29.01 24.22
CA GLU A 566 6.14 -29.27 25.61
C GLU A 566 6.45 -28.19 26.66
N SER A 567 5.48 -27.31 26.92
CA SER A 567 4.74 -27.28 28.20
C SER A 567 3.69 -26.16 28.18
N THR A 568 2.57 -26.41 28.84
CA THR A 568 1.39 -25.57 28.93
C THR A 568 1.55 -24.48 30.00
N ALA A 569 1.76 -23.22 29.58
CA ALA A 569 1.41 -22.01 30.33
C ALA A 569 1.52 -20.79 29.39
N TYR A 570 0.40 -20.14 29.07
CA TYR A 570 0.39 -18.91 28.27
C TYR A 570 0.38 -17.67 29.20
N PRO A 571 1.23 -16.64 28.99
CA PRO A 571 1.22 -15.39 29.77
C PRO A 571 0.16 -14.40 29.26
N GLN A 572 -0.49 -13.70 30.21
CA GLN A 572 -1.44 -12.61 29.96
C GLN A 572 -0.73 -11.29 29.62
N VAL A 573 -1.25 -10.52 28.66
CA VAL A 573 -0.74 -9.19 28.28
C VAL A 573 -1.51 -8.08 28.98
N ILE A 574 -0.78 -7.12 29.54
CA ILE A 574 -1.25 -5.93 30.27
C ILE A 574 -2.01 -4.97 29.33
N HIS A 575 -3.25 -4.62 29.69
CA HIS A 575 -4.04 -3.57 29.05
C HIS A 575 -3.81 -2.20 29.71
N VAL A 576 -3.54 -1.16 28.91
CA VAL A 576 -3.71 0.25 29.32
C VAL A 576 -4.77 0.89 28.42
N SER A 577 -5.94 1.22 28.97
CA SER A 577 -7.03 1.89 28.26
C SER A 577 -6.92 3.42 28.41
N PRO A 578 -7.01 4.21 27.33
CA PRO A 578 -6.93 5.66 27.39
C PRO A 578 -8.33 6.30 27.30
N HIS A 579 -9.20 6.11 28.29
CA HIS A 579 -10.40 6.97 28.46
C HIS A 579 -10.95 6.83 29.88
N HIS A 580 -10.41 7.61 30.82
CA HIS A 580 -11.19 8.28 31.85
C HIS A 580 -10.58 9.67 31.99
N ALA A 581 -11.36 10.70 31.65
CA ALA A 581 -11.06 12.05 32.09
C ALA A 581 -11.26 12.05 33.61
N ILE A 582 -10.16 11.94 34.36
CA ILE A 582 -10.17 12.26 35.78
C ILE A 582 -10.15 13.79 35.84
N ASN A 583 -11.24 14.36 36.36
CA ASN A 583 -11.33 15.77 36.72
C ASN A 583 -10.10 16.17 37.54
N SER A 584 -9.44 17.25 37.16
CA SER A 584 -8.46 17.93 37.99
C SER A 584 -9.18 18.49 39.22
N ASN A 585 -9.18 17.76 40.35
CA ASN A 585 -9.28 18.31 41.70
C ASN A 585 -9.22 17.30 42.86
N ASP A 586 -8.98 16.01 42.64
CA ASP A 586 -8.76 15.07 43.76
C ASP A 586 -7.51 14.22 43.54
N VAL A 587 -6.47 14.54 44.30
CA VAL A 587 -5.53 13.66 45.02
C VAL A 587 -4.22 14.44 45.25
N HIS A 588 -4.06 14.89 46.49
CA HIS A 588 -2.78 15.25 47.07
C HIS A 588 -1.89 13.99 47.17
N ALA A 589 -0.71 14.03 46.58
CA ALA A 589 0.44 13.26 47.06
C ALA A 589 1.73 14.03 46.78
N THR A 590 2.46 14.25 47.86
CA THR A 590 3.63 15.09 48.05
C THR A 590 4.85 14.68 47.24
N SER A 591 5.61 15.69 46.80
CA SER A 591 6.98 15.55 46.33
C SER A 591 7.88 14.98 47.44
N SER A 592 8.59 13.89 47.15
CA SER A 592 9.89 13.62 47.77
C SER A 592 10.87 13.16 46.71
N VAL A 593 12.02 13.81 46.72
CA VAL A 593 13.20 13.52 45.91
C VAL A 593 13.72 12.14 46.28
N LEU A 594 13.81 11.22 45.31
CA LEU A 594 14.70 10.07 45.38
C LEU A 594 15.60 10.07 44.15
N SER A 595 16.88 10.32 44.42
CA SER A 595 18.04 10.13 43.58
C SER A 595 18.34 8.64 43.33
N SER A 596 19.04 8.35 42.23
CA SER A 596 19.72 7.10 41.84
C SER A 596 18.98 6.13 40.90
N ASP A 597 19.75 5.55 39.98
CA ASP A 597 19.41 4.94 38.67
C ASP A 597 18.72 3.56 38.70
N ASP A 598 17.80 3.30 39.62
CA ASP A 598 17.06 2.03 39.67
C ASP A 598 15.53 2.27 39.64
N THR A 599 14.84 1.65 38.68
CA THR A 599 13.37 1.60 38.69
C THR A 599 12.95 0.22 39.20
N GLU A 600 12.37 0.17 40.39
CA GLU A 600 11.72 -1.04 40.89
C GLU A 600 10.27 -1.08 40.43
N ILE A 601 9.88 -2.19 39.80
CA ILE A 601 8.49 -2.48 39.46
C ILE A 601 8.08 -3.69 40.28
N GLN A 602 7.12 -3.50 41.18
CA GLN A 602 6.54 -4.58 41.97
C GLN A 602 5.49 -5.32 41.13
N CYS A 603 5.69 -6.62 40.89
CA CYS A 603 4.71 -7.44 40.19
C CYS A 603 3.56 -7.80 41.15
N ILE A 604 2.41 -7.16 40.98
CA ILE A 604 1.24 -7.29 41.87
C ILE A 604 0.66 -8.73 41.88
N GLN A 605 0.95 -9.56 40.88
CA GLN A 605 0.51 -10.97 40.85
C GLN A 605 1.45 -11.97 41.54
N CYS A 606 2.73 -11.64 41.74
CA CYS A 606 3.73 -12.57 42.28
C CYS A 606 4.37 -12.11 43.60
N ASN A 607 4.08 -10.88 44.03
CA ASN A 607 4.67 -10.20 45.19
C ASN A 607 6.22 -10.20 45.23
N HIS A 608 6.86 -10.26 44.06
CA HIS A 608 8.31 -10.13 43.90
C HIS A 608 8.66 -8.79 43.27
N ASN A 609 9.74 -8.18 43.76
CA ASN A 609 10.30 -6.95 43.20
C ASN A 609 11.25 -7.32 42.07
N ILE A 610 11.06 -6.71 40.90
CA ILE A 610 12.01 -6.80 39.78
C ILE A 610 12.73 -5.46 39.71
N THR A 611 14.05 -5.49 39.95
CA THR A 611 14.93 -4.32 39.89
C THR A 611 15.63 -4.29 38.53
N PHE A 612 15.42 -3.24 37.75
CA PHE A 612 16.16 -3.02 36.50
C PHE A 612 17.31 -2.04 36.74
N GLN A 613 18.55 -2.49 36.55
CA GLN A 613 19.72 -1.61 36.60
C GLN A 613 20.01 -1.03 35.22
N PHE A 614 19.98 0.29 35.11
CA PHE A 614 20.44 1.00 33.91
C PHE A 614 21.86 1.51 34.12
N LYS A 615 22.87 0.85 33.55
CA LYS A 615 24.21 1.43 33.49
C LYS A 615 24.27 2.51 32.41
N GLN A 616 24.30 3.77 32.81
CA GLN A 616 24.80 4.84 31.96
C GLN A 616 26.30 4.62 31.72
N HIS A 617 26.67 4.20 30.51
CA HIS A 617 28.05 4.37 30.05
C HIS A 617 28.23 5.78 29.48
N ASN A 618 29.29 6.42 29.95
CA ASN A 618 29.69 7.79 29.65
C ASN A 618 29.63 8.17 28.17
N LYS A 619 29.34 9.47 27.97
CA LYS A 619 29.33 10.24 26.72
C LYS A 619 30.22 9.65 25.62
N SER A 620 29.64 9.49 24.43
CA SER A 620 30.23 8.97 23.18
C SER A 620 30.09 7.45 22.89
N ASN A 621 28.86 6.93 22.91
CA ASN A 621 28.32 5.97 21.93
C ASN A 621 26.99 5.43 22.45
N LYS A 622 25.91 5.55 21.67
CA LYS A 622 24.60 4.97 22.03
C LYS A 622 24.53 3.53 21.50
N SER A 623 24.92 2.57 22.32
CA SER A 623 24.51 1.16 22.16
C SER A 623 23.83 0.69 23.45
N ILE A 624 22.60 0.20 23.34
CA ILE A 624 21.90 -0.49 24.42
C ILE A 624 22.29 -1.98 24.29
N GLN A 625 23.00 -2.52 25.28
CA GLN A 625 23.16 -3.97 25.40
C GLN A 625 22.18 -4.50 26.44
N LEU A 626 21.31 -5.41 26.02
CA LEU A 626 20.53 -6.27 26.92
C LEU A 626 21.44 -7.41 27.37
N GLN A 627 21.82 -7.44 28.66
CA GLN A 627 22.37 -8.66 29.25
C GLN A 627 21.21 -9.57 29.66
N THR A 628 21.28 -10.84 29.25
CA THR A 628 20.36 -11.90 29.70
C THR A 628 20.38 -12.05 31.22
N PRO A 629 19.26 -12.39 31.86
CA PRO A 629 19.24 -12.61 33.31
C PRO A 629 20.19 -13.74 33.71
N ILE A 630 21.11 -13.42 34.62
CA ILE A 630 21.97 -14.36 35.34
C ILE A 630 21.11 -14.99 36.43
N HIS A 631 20.84 -16.28 36.29
CA HIS A 631 20.27 -17.21 37.30
C HIS A 631 19.02 -16.74 38.08
N VAL A 632 18.05 -17.64 38.26
CA VAL A 632 17.84 -18.36 39.53
C VAL A 632 16.69 -19.38 39.33
N GLN A 633 16.90 -20.48 40.04
CA GLN A 633 16.19 -21.76 40.23
C GLN A 633 14.70 -21.86 39.97
#